data_AF-A0A2N0WRW0-F1
#
_entry.id   AF-A0A2N0WRW0-F1
#
_cell.length_a   1.000
_cell.length_b   1.000
_cell.length_c   1.000
_cell.angle_alpha   90.00
_cell.angle_beta   90.00
_cell.angle_gamma   90.00
#
_symmetry.space_group_name_H-M   'P 1'
#
loop_
_entity.id
_entity.type
_entity.pdbx_description
1 polymer ?
#
loop_
_entity_poly.entity_id
_entity_poly.type
_entity_poly.pdbx_seq_one_letter_code
_entity_poly.pdbx_strand_id
1 'polypeptide(L)'
;MKVKAQYACRLPRCAEQQIHIVQRSGHELLGEKLRENRNLFEDYQQYINGGASKVTRIWLIANSVFMRGTGQCSYSDISLESKTQKITIL
;
A
#
# COMPACT_ATOMS: atom_id res chain seq x y z
N MET A 1 8.25 2.54 -8.84
CA MET A 1 6.81 2.38 -9.17
C MET A 1 6.14 3.74 -9.10
N LYS A 2 5.16 4.04 -9.96
CA LYS A 2 4.44 5.33 -9.99
C LYS A 2 2.98 5.11 -9.56
N VAL A 3 2.41 6.03 -8.80
CA VAL A 3 0.97 6.02 -8.49
C VAL A 3 0.16 6.31 -9.76
N LYS A 4 -0.87 5.49 -10.00
CA LYS A 4 -1.81 5.67 -11.11
C LYS A 4 -3.03 6.51 -10.72
N ALA A 5 -3.52 6.39 -9.49
CA ALA A 5 -4.71 7.10 -9.02
C ALA A 5 -4.73 7.23 -7.49
N GLN A 6 -5.48 8.23 -7.02
CA GLN A 6 -5.81 8.43 -5.60
C GLN A 6 -7.30 8.71 -5.46
N TYR A 7 -7.94 8.21 -4.40
CA TYR A 7 -9.33 8.53 -4.08
C TYR A 7 -9.64 8.29 -2.61
N ALA A 8 -10.55 9.09 -2.05
CA ALA A 8 -11.12 8.83 -0.73
C ALA A 8 -12.01 7.59 -0.74
N CYS A 9 -12.07 6.87 0.38
CA CYS A 9 -12.97 5.75 0.53
C CYS A 9 -14.43 6.18 0.30
N ARG A 10 -15.19 5.41 -0.48
CA ARG A 10 -16.58 5.75 -0.83
C ARG A 10 -17.58 5.42 0.26
N LEU A 11 -17.15 4.76 1.33
CA LEU A 11 -18.00 4.46 2.47
C LEU A 11 -18.11 5.73 3.34
N PRO A 12 -19.33 6.24 3.63
CA PRO A 12 -19.53 7.52 4.31
C PRO A 12 -18.73 7.66 5.60
N ARG A 13 -18.66 6.60 6.40
CA ARG A 13 -17.93 6.60 7.69
C ARG A 13 -16.40 6.58 7.55
N CYS A 14 -15.88 6.18 6.40
CA CYS A 14 -14.45 6.01 6.17
C CYS A 14 -13.86 7.09 5.26
N ALA A 15 -14.69 7.87 4.56
CA ALA A 15 -14.26 8.84 3.55
C ALA A 15 -13.25 9.87 4.08
N GLU A 16 -13.41 10.32 5.33
CA GLU A 16 -12.53 11.30 5.96
C GLU A 16 -11.23 10.71 6.52
N GLN A 17 -11.19 9.38 6.70
CA GLN A 17 -10.11 8.70 7.41
C GLN A 17 -9.25 7.81 6.51
N GLN A 18 -9.77 7.41 5.36
CA GLN A 18 -9.16 6.42 4.49
C GLN A 18 -9.02 6.94 3.06
N ILE A 19 -7.77 7.07 2.62
CA ILE A 19 -7.40 7.35 1.23
C ILE A 19 -6.82 6.08 0.61
N HIS A 20 -7.29 5.76 -0.60
CA HIS A 20 -6.77 4.68 -1.41
C HIS A 20 -5.80 5.24 -2.46
N ILE A 21 -4.62 4.64 -2.53
CA ILE A 21 -3.58 4.98 -3.51
C ILE A 21 -3.33 3.76 -4.37
N VAL A 22 -3.63 3.87 -5.66
CA VAL A 22 -3.48 2.77 -6.63
C VAL A 22 -2.08 2.82 -7.21
N GLN A 23 -1.26 1.85 -6.84
CA GLN A 23 0.12 1.73 -7.31
C GLN A 23 0.22 1.00 -8.66
N ARG A 24 -0.71 0.06 -8.91
CA ARG A 24 -0.76 -0.76 -10.13
C ARG A 24 -2.19 -1.21 -10.39
N SER A 25 -2.52 -1.45 -11.66
CA SER A 25 -3.79 -1.98 -12.13
C SER A 25 -3.55 -2.68 -13.47
N GLY A 26 -4.40 -3.65 -13.80
CA GLY A 26 -4.26 -4.51 -14.97
C GLY A 26 -3.94 -5.95 -14.59
N HIS A 27 -3.77 -6.82 -15.60
CA HIS A 27 -3.49 -8.25 -15.42
C HIS A 27 -2.08 -8.65 -15.88
N GLU A 28 -1.29 -7.70 -16.38
CA GLU A 28 -0.05 -7.99 -17.13
C GLU A 28 1.05 -8.64 -16.29
N LEU A 29 0.95 -8.55 -14.97
CA LEU A 29 1.97 -9.01 -14.02
C LEU A 29 1.40 -10.04 -13.02
N LEU A 30 0.24 -10.62 -13.30
CA LEU A 30 -0.31 -11.69 -12.46
C LEU A 30 0.56 -12.93 -12.56
N GLY A 31 0.88 -13.54 -11.40
CA GLY A 31 1.75 -14.71 -11.31
C GLY A 31 3.25 -14.40 -11.32
N GLU A 32 3.63 -13.16 -11.60
CA GLU A 32 5.04 -12.74 -11.64
C GLU A 32 5.58 -12.41 -10.25
N LYS A 33 6.86 -12.74 -10.00
CA LYS A 33 7.55 -12.28 -8.79
C LYS A 33 7.94 -10.82 -8.95
N LEU A 34 7.35 -9.96 -8.11
CA LEU A 34 7.63 -8.53 -8.11
C LEU A 34 8.57 -8.15 -6.96
N ARG A 35 9.54 -7.28 -7.23
CA ARG A 35 10.32 -6.59 -6.21
C ARG A 35 9.92 -5.11 -6.19
N GLU A 36 9.50 -4.63 -5.03
CA GLU A 36 8.99 -3.28 -4.87
C GLU A 36 9.63 -2.58 -3.67
N ASN A 37 9.82 -1.27 -3.81
CA ASN A 37 10.24 -0.39 -2.73
C ASN A 37 9.47 0.94 -2.91
N ARG A 38 8.96 1.50 -1.81
CA ARG A 38 8.29 2.81 -1.79
C ARG A 38 8.67 3.61 -0.55
N ASN A 39 8.89 4.89 -0.79
CA ASN A 39 9.00 5.88 0.27
C ASN A 39 7.59 6.35 0.67
N LEU A 40 7.08 5.85 1.79
CA LEU A 40 5.75 6.22 2.30
C LEU A 40 5.64 7.70 2.67
N PHE A 41 6.74 8.35 3.07
CA PHE A 41 6.72 9.78 3.41
C PHE A 41 6.49 10.64 2.17
N GLU A 42 7.18 10.35 1.06
CA GLU A 42 6.97 11.03 -0.21
C GLU A 42 5.54 10.83 -0.71
N ASP A 43 5.05 9.58 -0.71
CA ASP A 43 3.66 9.29 -1.11
C ASP A 43 2.66 10.02 -0.18
N TYR A 44 2.91 10.08 1.13
CA TYR A 44 2.05 10.79 2.06
C TYR A 44 2.01 12.30 1.76
N GLN A 45 3.16 12.94 1.57
CA GLN A 45 3.24 14.37 1.24
C GLN A 45 2.56 14.67 -0.10
N GLN A 46 2.76 13.81 -1.10
CA GLN A 46 2.23 14.03 -2.44
C GLN A 46 0.72 13.81 -2.57
N TYR A 47 0.19 12.77 -1.92
CA TYR A 47 -1.19 12.30 -2.17
C TYR A 47 -2.18 12.59 -1.04
N ILE A 48 -1.68 12.78 0.19
CA ILE A 48 -2.54 13.02 1.37
C ILE A 48 -2.29 14.42 1.93
N ASN A 49 -1.03 14.81 2.10
CA ASN A 49 -0.59 16.10 2.63
C ASN A 49 -1.28 16.49 3.96
N GLY A 50 -1.44 15.53 4.87
CA GLY A 50 -2.09 15.74 6.18
C GLY A 50 -1.09 15.97 7.32
N GLY A 51 -1.60 16.01 8.56
CA GLY A 51 -0.80 16.25 9.77
C GLY A 51 -0.16 15.02 10.42
N ALA A 52 -0.20 13.84 9.79
CA ALA A 52 0.36 12.63 10.39
C ALA A 52 1.90 12.67 10.38
N SER A 53 2.51 12.29 11.51
CA SER A 53 3.96 12.33 11.70
C SER A 53 4.64 10.96 11.79
N LYS A 54 3.86 9.88 11.91
CA LYS A 54 4.40 8.52 12.07
C LYS A 54 3.50 7.45 11.48
N VAL A 55 4.12 6.42 10.92
CA VAL A 55 3.45 5.17 10.54
C VAL A 55 3.40 4.27 11.77
N THR A 56 2.22 3.80 12.14
CA THR A 56 2.04 2.95 13.34
C THR A 56 1.91 1.47 13.00
N ARG A 57 1.36 1.14 11.83
CA ARG A 57 1.07 -0.23 11.39
C ARG A 57 1.14 -0.30 9.87
N ILE A 58 1.56 -1.45 9.36
CA ILE A 58 1.52 -1.81 7.95
C ILE A 58 0.81 -3.16 7.86
N TRP A 59 -0.17 -3.25 6.97
CA TRP A 59 -0.96 -4.46 6.75
C TRP A 59 -0.75 -4.91 5.31
N LEU A 60 -0.41 -6.19 5.13
CA LEU A 60 -0.35 -6.82 3.81
C LEU A 60 -1.57 -7.72 3.68
N ILE A 61 -2.45 -7.38 2.74
CA ILE A 61 -3.75 -8.03 2.60
C ILE A 61 -3.91 -8.50 1.16
N ALA A 62 -4.07 -9.81 0.99
CA ALA A 62 -4.56 -10.38 -0.26
C ALA A 62 -6.09 -10.28 -0.27
N ASN A 63 -6.66 -9.56 -1.23
CA ASN A 63 -8.10 -9.43 -1.39
C ASN A 63 -8.57 -10.04 -2.72
N SER A 64 -9.80 -10.55 -2.75
CA SER A 64 -10.47 -10.97 -3.98
C SER A 64 -11.44 -9.88 -4.46
N VAL A 65 -11.69 -9.83 -5.77
CA VAL A 65 -12.63 -8.86 -6.36
C VAL A 65 -14.02 -9.09 -5.74
N PHE A 66 -14.60 -8.04 -5.14
CA PHE A 66 -15.85 -8.09 -4.37
C PHE A 66 -15.87 -9.10 -3.21
N MET A 67 -14.71 -9.47 -2.66
CA MET A 67 -14.59 -10.49 -1.61
C MET A 67 -15.21 -11.84 -2.00
N ARG A 68 -15.33 -12.15 -3.30
CA ARG A 68 -15.81 -13.44 -3.78
C ARG A 68 -14.62 -14.37 -3.99
N GLY A 69 -14.65 -15.54 -3.36
CA GLY A 69 -13.52 -16.49 -3.39
C GLY A 69 -12.32 -16.00 -2.57
N THR A 70 -11.13 -16.53 -2.86
CA THR A 70 -9.93 -16.34 -2.04
C THR A 70 -8.89 -15.50 -2.76
N GLY A 71 -8.45 -14.41 -2.11
CA GLY A 71 -7.23 -13.72 -2.50
C GLY A 71 -6.02 -14.49 -1.97
N GLN A 72 -5.07 -14.84 -2.84
CA GLN A 72 -3.82 -15.48 -2.45
C GLN A 72 -2.65 -14.59 -2.84
N CYS A 73 -1.73 -14.36 -1.90
CA CYS A 73 -0.49 -13.64 -2.14
C CYS A 73 0.60 -14.21 -1.23
N SER A 74 1.84 -14.20 -1.71
CA SER A 74 3.03 -14.52 -0.93
C SER A 74 3.94 -13.30 -0.92
N TYR A 75 4.38 -12.92 0.27
CA TYR A 75 5.32 -11.82 0.46
C TYR A 75 6.63 -12.38 1.01
N SER A 76 7.75 -11.88 0.52
CA SER A 76 9.08 -12.27 0.98
C SER A 76 9.99 -11.05 1.00
N ASP A 77 11.13 -11.16 1.69
CA ASP A 77 12.21 -10.17 1.65
C ASP A 77 11.73 -8.75 2.08
N ILE A 78 10.85 -8.68 3.07
CA ILE A 78 10.28 -7.41 3.53
C ILE A 78 11.28 -6.71 4.46
N SER A 79 11.61 -5.46 4.14
CA SER A 79 12.35 -4.59 5.06
C SER A 79 11.73 -3.20 5.14
N LEU A 80 11.74 -2.63 6.34
CA LEU A 80 11.36 -1.25 6.61
C LEU A 80 12.63 -0.44 6.88
N GLU A 81 12.80 0.65 6.15
CA GLU A 81 13.98 1.51 6.24
C GLU A 81 13.55 2.94 6.61
N SER A 82 14.26 3.52 7.57
CA SER A 82 14.23 4.93 7.90
C SER A 82 15.64 5.49 7.76
N LYS A 83 15.82 6.80 8.00
CA LYS A 83 17.15 7.44 7.90
C LYS A 83 18.20 6.81 8.82
N THR A 84 17.78 6.20 9.93
CA THR A 84 18.70 5.72 10.98
C THR A 84 18.57 4.24 11.30
N GLN A 85 17.53 3.56 10.79
CA GLN A 85 17.22 2.18 11.17
C GLN A 85 16.70 1.40 9.97
N LYS A 86 17.10 0.12 9.89
CA LYS A 86 16.55 -0.88 8.99
C LYS A 86 16.06 -2.06 9.80
N ILE A 87 14.82 -2.48 9.56
CA ILE A 87 14.19 -3.64 10.19
C ILE A 87 13.84 -4.61 9.08
N THR A 88 14.26 -5.87 9.21
CA THR A 88 13.84 -6.96 8.30
C THR A 88 12.71 -7.73 8.97
N ILE A 89 11.62 -7.92 8.25
CA ILE A 89 10.47 -8.73 8.68
C ILE A 89 10.65 -10.12 8.04
N LEU A 90 10.78 -11.14 8.88
CA LEU A 90 10.96 -12.54 8.49
C LEU A 90 9.68 -13.13 7.87
#